data_AF-A0A074LK75-F1
#
_entry.id   AF-A0A074LK75-F1
#
_cell.length_a   1.000
_cell.length_b   1.000
_cell.length_c   1.000
_cell.angle_alpha   90.00
_cell.angle_beta   90.00
_cell.angle_gamma   90.00
#
_symmetry.space_group_name_H-M   'P 1'
#
loop_
_entity.id
_entity.type
_entity.pdbx_description
1 polymer ?
#
loop_
_entity_poly.entity_id
_entity_poly.type
_entity_poly.pdbx_seq_one_letter_code
_entity_poly.pdbx_strand_id
1 'polypeptide(L)'
;MRIAHRWNAIEQENKEIELSRECNKAFIPHKLENGDTEKQLLARSRYLLFKGEDKWTVSQVHCAEILFQRYPDLEKAYKLSRSLARIYQTSKIKGIAFTKLAQWYNEVK
;
A
#
# COMPACT_ATOMS: atom_id res chain seq x y z
N MET A 1 -8.96 -2.75 1.15
CA MET A 1 -8.27 -1.78 0.26
C MET A 1 -7.25 -2.48 -0.64
N ARG A 2 -6.00 -2.76 -0.21
CA ARG A 2 -4.96 -3.37 -1.09
C ARG A 2 -5.40 -4.62 -1.87
N ILE A 3 -6.15 -5.53 -1.23
CA ILE A 3 -6.66 -6.74 -1.89
C ILE A 3 -7.64 -6.39 -3.01
N ALA A 4 -8.52 -5.41 -2.81
CA ALA A 4 -9.45 -4.93 -3.82
C ALA A 4 -8.69 -4.25 -4.98
N HIS A 5 -7.74 -3.37 -4.68
CA HIS A 5 -6.84 -2.80 -5.70
C HIS A 5 -6.14 -3.88 -6.51
N ARG A 6 -5.70 -4.97 -5.86
CA ARG A 6 -5.03 -6.08 -6.56
C ARG A 6 -5.99 -6.84 -7.45
N TRP A 7 -7.24 -7.05 -7.04
CA TRP A 7 -8.26 -7.65 -7.88
C TRP A 7 -8.53 -6.79 -9.12
N ASN A 8 -8.70 -5.49 -8.95
CA ASN A 8 -8.89 -4.55 -10.06
C ASN A 8 -7.70 -4.58 -11.02
N ALA A 9 -6.47 -4.60 -10.52
CA ALA A 9 -5.27 -4.70 -11.36
C ALA A 9 -5.17 -6.01 -12.14
N ILE A 10 -5.61 -7.13 -11.55
CA ILE A 10 -5.69 -8.44 -12.24
C ILE A 10 -6.77 -8.41 -13.32
N GLU A 11 -7.94 -7.87 -13.02
CA GLU A 11 -9.04 -7.76 -13.97
C GLU A 11 -8.69 -6.87 -15.16
N GLN A 12 -8.04 -5.73 -14.89
CA GLN A 12 -7.54 -4.82 -15.93
C GLN A 12 -6.54 -5.52 -16.86
N GLU A 13 -5.56 -6.23 -16.30
CA GLU A 13 -4.58 -6.97 -17.11
C GLU A 13 -5.25 -8.06 -17.95
N ASN A 14 -6.25 -8.75 -17.41
CA ASN A 14 -7.02 -9.76 -18.16
C ASN A 14 -7.74 -9.14 -19.37
N LYS A 15 -8.35 -7.95 -19.19
CA LYS A 15 -9.00 -7.20 -20.29
C LYS A 15 -7.99 -6.80 -21.36
N GLU A 16 -6.80 -6.36 -20.97
CA GLU A 16 -5.73 -6.00 -21.91
C GLU A 16 -5.18 -7.21 -22.68
N ILE A 17 -5.10 -8.38 -22.04
CA ILE A 17 -4.74 -9.65 -22.67
C ILE A 17 -5.80 -10.05 -23.69
N GLU A 18 -7.07 -9.98 -23.34
CA GLU A 18 -8.19 -10.30 -24.23
C GLU A 18 -8.20 -9.39 -25.47
N LEU A 19 -8.09 -8.08 -25.28
CA LEU A 19 -8.01 -7.11 -26.37
C LEU A 19 -6.79 -7.34 -27.28
N SER A 20 -5.64 -7.72 -26.71
CA SER A 20 -4.45 -8.06 -27.49
C SER A 20 -4.69 -9.29 -28.38
N ARG A 21 -5.40 -10.31 -27.86
CA ARG A 21 -5.78 -11.51 -28.61
C ARG A 21 -6.75 -11.17 -29.74
N GLU A 22 -7.78 -10.37 -29.48
CA GLU A 22 -8.73 -9.90 -30.51
C GLU A 22 -8.02 -9.15 -31.64
N CYS A 23 -7.02 -8.36 -31.30
CA CYS A 23 -6.21 -7.62 -32.25
C CYS A 23 -5.09 -8.46 -32.92
N ASN A 24 -4.98 -9.77 -32.63
CA ASN A 24 -3.87 -10.64 -33.06
C ASN A 24 -2.47 -10.08 -32.74
N LYS A 25 -2.32 -9.41 -31.58
CA LYS A 25 -1.06 -8.87 -31.08
C LYS A 25 -0.58 -9.62 -29.84
N ALA A 26 0.73 -9.69 -29.67
CA ALA A 26 1.31 -10.17 -28.42
C ALA A 26 1.02 -9.18 -27.29
N PHE A 27 0.54 -9.67 -26.16
CA PHE A 27 0.37 -8.86 -24.95
C PHE A 27 1.73 -8.58 -24.32
N ILE A 28 2.00 -7.30 -24.05
CA ILE A 28 3.19 -6.84 -23.35
C ILE A 28 2.72 -6.10 -22.09
N PRO A 29 2.98 -6.63 -20.88
CA PRO A 29 2.51 -5.99 -19.66
C PRO A 29 3.24 -4.67 -19.41
N HIS A 30 2.49 -3.65 -18.96
CA HIS A 30 3.09 -2.40 -18.50
C HIS A 30 3.94 -2.66 -17.25
N LYS A 31 5.17 -2.13 -17.27
CA LYS A 31 6.16 -2.28 -16.21
C LYS A 31 6.43 -0.94 -15.54
N LEU A 32 6.45 -0.96 -14.22
CA LEU A 32 6.78 0.18 -13.38
C LEU A 32 8.30 0.40 -13.34
N GLU A 33 8.73 1.52 -12.77
CA GLU A 33 10.15 1.87 -12.63
C GLU A 33 10.99 0.78 -11.93
N ASN A 34 10.35 0.03 -11.02
CA ASN A 34 10.97 -1.09 -10.31
C ASN A 34 10.88 -2.44 -11.05
N GLY A 35 10.36 -2.47 -12.28
CA GLY A 35 10.19 -3.68 -13.09
C GLY A 35 9.02 -4.59 -12.69
N ASP A 36 8.21 -4.21 -11.71
CA ASP A 36 6.98 -4.91 -11.36
C ASP A 36 5.83 -4.50 -12.31
N THR A 37 4.84 -5.37 -12.50
CA THR A 37 3.51 -4.95 -12.96
C THR A 37 2.69 -4.43 -11.79
N GLU A 38 1.55 -3.77 -12.06
CA GLU A 38 0.68 -3.20 -11.03
C GLU A 38 0.22 -4.26 -10.00
N LYS A 39 -0.21 -5.45 -10.46
CA LYS A 39 -0.60 -6.58 -9.59
C LYS A 39 0.57 -7.15 -8.77
N GLN A 40 1.80 -7.06 -9.30
CA GLN A 40 3.03 -7.50 -8.62
C GLN A 40 3.42 -6.50 -7.52
N LEU A 41 3.39 -5.21 -7.80
CA LEU A 41 3.59 -4.14 -6.81
C LEU A 41 2.65 -4.31 -5.61
N LEU A 42 1.35 -4.48 -5.90
CA LEU A 42 0.34 -4.70 -4.87
C LEU A 42 0.56 -6.00 -4.10
N ALA A 43 1.05 -7.07 -4.73
CA ALA A 43 1.36 -8.32 -4.03
C ALA A 43 2.55 -8.17 -3.07
N ARG A 44 3.64 -7.56 -3.56
CA ARG A 44 4.92 -7.43 -2.83
C ARG A 44 4.86 -6.42 -1.70
N SER A 45 4.01 -5.40 -1.82
CA SER A 45 3.76 -4.41 -0.77
C SER A 45 3.07 -4.97 0.49
N ARG A 46 2.55 -6.20 0.48
CA ARG A 46 1.83 -6.76 1.64
C ARG A 46 2.60 -6.60 2.96
N TYR A 47 3.87 -6.95 2.99
CA TYR A 47 4.63 -7.04 4.24
C TYR A 47 5.13 -5.69 4.76
N LEU A 48 5.47 -4.75 3.87
CA LEU A 48 5.96 -3.43 4.29
C LEU A 48 4.86 -2.63 5.02
N LEU A 49 3.59 -2.85 4.65
CA LEU A 49 2.43 -2.18 5.27
C LEU A 49 2.20 -2.55 6.75
N PHE A 50 2.88 -3.57 7.28
CA PHE A 50 2.73 -4.02 8.67
C PHE A 50 3.95 -3.76 9.56
N LYS A 51 4.99 -3.12 9.05
CA LYS A 51 6.20 -2.78 9.82
C LYS A 51 6.58 -1.32 9.65
N GLY A 52 7.36 -0.79 10.59
CA GLY A 52 7.84 0.58 10.53
C GLY A 52 8.84 0.79 9.40
N GLU A 53 8.92 2.04 8.94
CA GLU A 53 9.81 2.48 7.87
C GLU A 53 11.28 2.22 8.21
N ASP A 54 11.63 2.32 9.50
CA ASP A 54 12.94 1.97 10.07
C ASP A 54 13.36 0.52 9.81
N LYS A 55 12.40 -0.36 9.48
CA LYS A 55 12.63 -1.79 9.23
C LYS A 55 12.50 -2.16 7.77
N TRP A 56 12.31 -1.20 6.87
CA TRP A 56 12.19 -1.47 5.44
C TRP A 56 13.55 -1.75 4.82
N THR A 57 13.61 -2.75 3.93
CA THR A 57 14.77 -2.93 3.05
C THR A 57 14.76 -1.84 1.98
N VAL A 58 15.91 -1.59 1.32
CA VAL A 58 15.99 -0.62 0.21
C VAL A 58 14.93 -0.91 -0.88
N SER A 59 14.73 -2.19 -1.21
CA SER A 59 13.70 -2.61 -2.16
C SER A 59 12.27 -2.34 -1.68
N GLN A 60 12.02 -2.36 -0.37
CA GLN A 60 10.72 -2.04 0.20
C GLN A 60 10.49 -0.54 0.27
N VAL A 61 11.53 0.27 0.52
CA VAL A 61 11.44 1.74 0.42
C VAL A 61 11.00 2.12 -0.99
N HIS A 62 11.70 1.65 -2.01
CA HIS A 62 11.34 1.94 -3.40
C HIS A 62 9.95 1.40 -3.79
N CYS A 63 9.58 0.21 -3.30
CA CYS A 63 8.24 -0.32 -3.48
C CYS A 63 7.17 0.57 -2.80
N ALA A 64 7.44 1.08 -1.60
CA ALA A 64 6.52 1.94 -0.86
C ALA A 64 6.35 3.31 -1.53
N GLU A 65 7.42 3.89 -2.07
CA GLU A 65 7.38 5.15 -2.83
C GLU A 65 6.40 5.04 -4.01
N ILE A 66 6.59 4.03 -4.87
CA ILE A 66 5.72 3.79 -6.03
C ILE A 66 4.29 3.47 -5.58
N LEU A 67 4.14 2.62 -4.54
CA LEU A 67 2.84 2.22 -4.02
C LEU A 67 2.03 3.41 -3.50
N PHE A 68 2.64 4.27 -2.70
CA PHE A 68 1.93 5.38 -2.07
C PHE A 68 1.65 6.52 -3.04
N GLN A 69 2.52 6.74 -4.03
CA GLN A 69 2.23 7.65 -5.14
C GLN A 69 0.98 7.21 -5.93
N ARG A 70 0.84 5.89 -6.19
CA ARG A 70 -0.29 5.33 -6.96
C ARG A 70 -1.56 5.10 -6.13
N TYR A 71 -1.40 4.76 -4.86
CA TYR A 71 -2.49 4.44 -3.92
C TYR A 71 -2.36 5.27 -2.64
N PRO A 72 -2.67 6.59 -2.68
CA PRO A 72 -2.59 7.46 -1.51
C PRO A 72 -3.50 7.01 -0.35
N ASP A 73 -4.57 6.27 -0.63
CA ASP A 73 -5.45 5.68 0.38
C ASP A 73 -4.71 4.60 1.22
N LEU A 74 -3.83 3.82 0.60
CA LEU A 74 -2.96 2.87 1.30
C LEU A 74 -1.92 3.58 2.16
N GLU A 75 -1.39 4.71 1.69
CA GLU A 75 -0.47 5.54 2.49
C GLU A 75 -1.18 6.10 3.72
N LYS A 76 -2.37 6.69 3.54
CA LYS A 76 -3.18 7.21 4.65
C LYS A 76 -3.46 6.12 5.67
N ALA A 77 -3.92 4.95 5.22
CA ALA A 77 -4.19 3.81 6.09
C ALA A 77 -2.94 3.31 6.82
N TYR A 78 -1.80 3.26 6.12
CA TYR A 78 -0.51 2.91 6.71
C TYR A 78 -0.12 3.90 7.81
N LYS A 79 -0.13 5.21 7.52
CA LYS A 79 0.21 6.27 8.48
C LYS A 79 -0.69 6.22 9.73
N LEU A 80 -2.00 6.05 9.57
CA LEU A 80 -2.94 5.89 10.68
C LEU A 80 -2.63 4.65 11.53
N SER A 81 -2.30 3.52 10.90
CA SER A 81 -1.89 2.30 11.63
C SER A 81 -0.59 2.50 12.41
N ARG A 82 0.40 3.16 11.79
CA ARG A 82 1.70 3.46 12.43
C ARG A 82 1.54 4.47 13.58
N SER A 83 0.72 5.50 13.42
CA SER A 83 0.47 6.49 14.49
C SER A 83 -0.21 5.83 15.68
N LEU A 84 -1.19 4.95 15.47
CA LEU A 84 -1.80 4.16 16.53
C LEU A 84 -0.77 3.30 17.26
N ALA A 85 0.04 2.52 16.52
CA ALA A 85 1.09 1.70 17.11
C ALA A 85 2.07 2.53 17.96
N ARG A 86 2.42 3.74 17.50
CA ARG A 86 3.28 4.67 18.24
C ARG A 86 2.65 5.14 19.54
N ILE A 87 1.34 5.40 19.58
CA ILE A 87 0.64 5.79 20.82
C ILE A 87 0.81 4.69 21.87
N TYR A 88 0.58 3.43 21.51
CA TYR A 88 0.71 2.29 22.41
C TYR A 88 2.16 2.04 22.86
N GLN A 89 3.14 2.24 21.97
CA GLN A 89 4.55 2.00 22.28
C GLN A 89 5.18 3.09 23.17
N THR A 90 4.72 4.35 23.06
CA THR A 90 5.38 5.50 23.69
C THR A 90 4.65 6.05 24.90
N SER A 91 3.35 5.78 25.04
CA SER A 91 2.55 6.38 26.12
C SER A 91 2.67 5.57 27.40
N LYS A 92 3.39 6.11 28.39
CA LYS A 92 3.54 5.50 29.73
C LYS A 92 2.44 5.94 30.71
N ILE A 93 1.82 7.09 30.45
CA ILE A 93 0.81 7.70 31.33
C ILE A 93 -0.56 7.56 30.67
N LYS A 94 -1.50 6.95 31.41
CA LYS A 94 -2.85 6.62 30.92
C LYS A 94 -3.62 7.85 30.40
N GLY A 95 -3.59 8.96 31.13
CA GLY A 95 -4.27 10.20 30.71
C GLY A 95 -3.76 10.75 29.37
N ILE A 96 -2.43 10.79 29.19
CA ILE A 96 -1.80 11.23 27.94
C ILE A 96 -2.15 10.27 26.79
N ALA A 97 -2.18 8.96 27.07
CA ALA A 97 -2.57 7.96 26.07
C ALA A 97 -4.01 8.19 25.57
N PHE A 98 -4.95 8.43 26.48
CA PHE A 98 -6.34 8.72 26.11
C PHE A 98 -6.48 9.99 25.26
N THR A 99 -5.78 11.08 25.61
CA THR A 99 -5.80 12.31 24.81
C THR A 99 -5.31 12.07 23.39
N LYS A 100 -4.18 11.35 23.23
CA LYS A 100 -3.64 11.00 21.91
C LYS A 100 -4.58 10.08 21.12
N LEU A 101 -5.22 9.12 21.78
CA LEU A 101 -6.20 8.23 21.15
C LEU A 101 -7.44 9.01 20.67
N ALA A 102 -7.92 9.98 21.44
CA ALA A 102 -9.03 10.83 21.03
C ALA A 102 -8.68 11.68 19.79
N GLN A 103 -7.46 12.21 19.73
CA GLN A 103 -6.96 12.92 18.55
C GLN A 103 -6.87 12.00 17.33
N TRP A 104 -6.27 10.82 17.51
CA TRP A 104 -6.18 9.80 16.45
C TRP A 104 -7.55 9.38 15.93
N TYR A 105 -8.54 9.20 16.80
CA TYR A 105 -9.90 8.86 16.41
C TYR A 105 -10.53 9.92 15.48
N ASN A 106 -10.22 11.20 15.68
CA ASN A 106 -10.66 12.26 14.79
C ASN A 106 -9.98 12.23 13.40
N GLU A 107 -8.77 11.70 13.29
CA GLU A 107 -8.07 11.55 12.00
C GLU A 107 -8.57 10.35 11.18
N VAL A 108 -9.11 9.34 11.87
CA VAL A 108 -9.71 8.15 11.25
C VAL A 108 -11.11 8.43 10.73
N LYS A 109 -11.84 9.30 11.42
CA LYS A 109 -13.20 9.74 11.08
C LYS A 109 -13.20 10.57 9.80
#